data_AF-A0AAW0J3J1-F1
#
_entry.id   AF-A0AAW0J3J1-F1
#
_cell.length_a   1.000
_cell.length_b   1.000
_cell.length_c   1.000
_cell.angle_alpha   90.00
_cell.angle_beta   90.00
_cell.angle_gamma   90.00
#
_symmetry.space_group_name_H-M   'P 1'
#
loop_
_entity.id
_entity.type
_entity.pdbx_description
1 polymer ?
#
loop_
_entity_poly.entity_id
_entity_poly.type
_entity_poly.pdbx_seq_one_letter_code
_entity_poly.pdbx_strand_id
1 'polypeptide(L)'
;MDETMKQFQEGLIELETEAEHLLLARHQLIENDRVRNGNREALTALRKRARTTKTSVPSPFESIMRDIGGPESRPLVKEVCTTCGNHDSNERTWMMFPGTDLIGRIPFHAAHTILETDQAQLDFDAKRLQSYMKEKSLLISERGAIADRISPGVLKSLIALSDKPK
;
A
#
# COMPACT_ATOMS: atom_id res chain seq x y z
N MET A 1 -38.18 -23.22 18.77
CA MET A 1 -37.20 -23.58 17.72
C MET A 1 -36.25 -24.58 18.34
N ASP A 2 -35.96 -25.68 17.65
CA ASP A 2 -35.01 -26.69 18.13
C ASP A 2 -33.63 -26.05 18.37
N GLU A 3 -32.91 -26.45 19.42
CA GLU A 3 -31.66 -25.79 19.84
C GLU A 3 -30.58 -25.96 18.76
N THR A 4 -30.61 -27.10 18.07
CA THR A 4 -29.80 -27.40 16.89
C THR A 4 -30.04 -26.41 15.74
N MET A 5 -31.28 -25.98 15.54
CA MET A 5 -31.64 -25.04 14.48
C MET A 5 -31.12 -23.63 14.78
N LYS A 6 -31.14 -23.22 16.05
CA LYS A 6 -30.59 -21.92 16.47
C LYS A 6 -29.07 -21.86 16.26
N GLN A 7 -28.36 -22.90 16.68
CA GLN A 7 -26.90 -23.00 16.48
C GLN A 7 -26.52 -22.93 15.00
N PHE A 8 -27.32 -23.59 14.14
CA PHE A 8 -27.12 -23.52 12.70
C PHE A 8 -27.36 -22.11 12.14
N GLN A 9 -28.42 -21.42 12.57
CA GLN A 9 -28.68 -20.03 12.17
C GLN A 9 -27.57 -19.08 12.61
N GLU A 10 -27.07 -19.21 13.85
CA GLU A 10 -25.94 -18.42 14.35
C GLU A 10 -24.69 -18.64 13.49
N GLY A 11 -24.40 -19.90 13.13
CA GLY A 11 -23.28 -20.23 12.25
C GLY A 11 -23.38 -19.62 10.85
N LEU A 12 -24.60 -19.50 10.30
CA LEU A 12 -24.86 -18.83 9.02
C LEU A 12 -24.65 -17.32 9.13
N ILE A 13 -25.15 -16.68 10.18
CA ILE A 13 -24.99 -15.23 10.41
C ILE A 13 -23.50 -14.87 10.52
N GLU A 14 -22.74 -15.67 11.27
CA GLU A 14 -21.28 -15.48 11.35
C GLU A 14 -20.60 -15.63 9.99
N LEU A 15 -20.99 -16.63 9.21
CA LEU A 15 -20.43 -16.86 7.87
C LEU A 15 -20.73 -15.68 6.93
N GLU A 16 -21.96 -15.17 6.94
CA GLU A 16 -22.37 -13.98 6.18
C GLU A 16 -21.55 -12.76 6.59
N THR A 17 -21.40 -12.53 7.90
CA THR A 17 -20.60 -11.43 8.45
C THR A 17 -19.14 -11.50 7.97
N GLU A 18 -18.55 -12.71 7.96
CA GLU A 18 -17.18 -12.87 7.48
C GLU A 18 -17.03 -12.71 5.96
N ALA A 19 -18.06 -13.08 5.20
CA ALA A 19 -18.12 -12.82 3.77
C ALA A 19 -18.22 -11.32 3.46
N GLU A 20 -19.00 -10.56 4.23
CA GLU A 20 -19.07 -9.10 4.13
C GLU A 20 -17.73 -8.44 4.45
N HIS A 21 -17.05 -8.87 5.53
CA HIS A 21 -15.71 -8.38 5.86
C HIS A 21 -14.70 -8.64 4.74
N LEU A 22 -14.74 -9.84 4.14
CA LEU A 22 -13.87 -10.17 2.99
C LEU A 22 -14.17 -9.26 1.80
N LEU A 23 -15.45 -9.00 1.53
CA LEU A 23 -15.89 -8.12 0.45
C LEU A 23 -15.42 -6.67 0.68
N LEU A 24 -15.56 -6.14 1.89
CA LEU A 24 -15.09 -4.81 2.26
C LEU A 24 -13.57 -4.68 2.11
N ALA A 25 -12.81 -5.66 2.59
CA ALA A 25 -11.35 -5.66 2.45
C ALA A 25 -10.91 -5.67 0.98
N ARG A 26 -11.63 -6.39 0.11
CA ARG A 26 -11.37 -6.40 -1.33
C ARG A 26 -11.63 -5.03 -1.97
N HIS A 27 -12.72 -4.36 -1.60
CA HIS A 27 -13.00 -3.01 -2.09
C HIS A 27 -11.93 -2.02 -1.63
N GLN A 28 -11.53 -2.07 -0.36
CA GLN A 28 -10.47 -1.21 0.16
C GLN A 28 -9.14 -1.41 -0.58
N LEU A 29 -8.82 -2.65 -0.96
CA LEU A 29 -7.61 -2.93 -1.75
C LEU A 29 -7.65 -2.22 -3.11
N ILE A 30 -8.80 -2.19 -3.77
CA ILE A 30 -9.00 -1.50 -5.05
C ILE A 30 -8.84 0.01 -4.88
N GLU A 31 -9.46 0.60 -3.86
CA GLU A 31 -9.32 2.04 -3.58
C GLU A 31 -7.87 2.41 -3.21
N ASN A 32 -7.20 1.61 -2.39
CA ASN A 32 -5.79 1.79 -2.07
C ASN A 32 -4.93 1.71 -3.33
N ASP A 33 -5.22 0.78 -4.25
CA ASP A 33 -4.48 0.67 -5.52
C ASP A 33 -4.67 1.90 -6.41
N ARG A 34 -5.88 2.45 -6.44
CA ARG A 34 -6.20 3.69 -7.16
C ARG A 34 -5.40 4.88 -6.62
N VAL A 35 -5.40 5.08 -5.30
CA VAL A 35 -4.62 6.14 -4.65
C VAL A 35 -3.12 5.93 -4.85
N ARG A 36 -2.66 4.68 -4.72
CA ARG A 36 -1.26 4.30 -4.96
C ARG A 36 -0.81 4.65 -6.37
N ASN A 37 -1.63 4.37 -7.38
CA ASN A 37 -1.31 4.74 -8.75
C ASN A 37 -1.26 6.26 -8.94
N GLY A 38 -2.22 7.00 -8.36
CA GLY A 38 -2.21 8.46 -8.36
C GLY A 38 -0.93 9.05 -7.74
N ASN A 39 -0.51 8.54 -6.59
CA ASN A 39 0.73 8.96 -5.93
C ASN A 39 1.96 8.67 -6.79
N ARG A 40 2.01 7.50 -7.44
CA ARG A 40 3.10 7.14 -8.36
C ARG A 40 3.20 8.09 -9.56
N GLU A 41 2.06 8.47 -10.14
CA GLU A 41 2.00 9.43 -11.24
C GLU A 41 2.43 10.83 -10.77
N ALA A 42 1.93 11.30 -9.63
CA ALA A 42 2.31 12.58 -9.04
C ALA A 42 3.81 12.66 -8.74
N LEU A 43 4.38 11.62 -8.10
CA LEU A 43 5.83 11.52 -7.85
C LEU A 43 6.62 11.50 -9.15
N THR A 44 6.13 10.83 -10.19
CA THR A 44 6.79 10.81 -11.51
C THR A 44 6.80 12.21 -12.14
N ALA A 45 5.70 12.96 -12.02
CA ALA A 45 5.62 14.33 -12.52
C ALA A 45 6.56 15.28 -11.76
N LEU A 46 6.60 15.19 -10.42
CA LEU A 46 7.51 15.97 -9.58
C LEU A 46 8.98 15.69 -9.93
N ARG A 47 9.34 14.41 -10.08
CA ARG A 47 10.70 14.00 -10.44
C ARG A 47 11.12 14.46 -11.84
N LYS A 48 10.20 14.42 -12.82
CA LYS A 48 10.43 14.98 -14.17
C LYS A 48 10.71 16.48 -14.10
N ARG A 49 9.95 17.21 -13.27
CA ARG A 49 10.13 18.65 -13.08
C ARG A 49 11.49 18.98 -12.44
N ALA A 50 11.91 18.20 -11.45
CA ALA A 50 13.24 18.29 -10.84
C ALA A 50 14.38 17.72 -11.72
N ARG A 51 14.09 17.13 -12.89
CA ARG A 51 15.06 16.42 -13.76
C ARG A 51 15.84 15.32 -13.04
N THR A 52 15.19 14.63 -12.09
CA THR A 52 15.81 13.59 -11.27
C THR A 52 15.18 12.23 -11.56
N THR A 53 15.97 11.15 -11.59
CA THR A 53 15.45 9.78 -11.53
C THR A 53 15.62 9.22 -10.12
N LYS A 54 14.81 8.21 -9.75
CA LYS A 54 14.81 7.59 -8.40
C LYS A 54 16.19 7.08 -7.94
N THR A 55 17.12 6.90 -8.88
CA THR A 55 18.48 6.36 -8.68
C THR A 55 19.59 7.36 -9.00
N SER A 56 19.26 8.55 -9.52
CA SER A 56 20.24 9.53 -9.97
C SER A 56 20.37 10.73 -9.04
N VAL A 57 20.05 10.58 -7.75
CA VAL A 57 20.48 11.56 -6.77
C VAL A 57 21.98 11.33 -6.62
N PRO A 58 22.84 12.21 -7.17
CA PRO A 58 24.28 12.03 -7.04
C PRO A 58 24.59 12.04 -5.55
N SER A 59 25.52 11.20 -5.13
CA SER A 59 26.11 11.33 -3.79
C SER A 59 26.50 12.80 -3.59
N PRO A 60 26.35 13.39 -2.39
CA PRO A 60 26.81 14.76 -2.12
C PRO A 60 28.21 15.04 -2.68
N PHE A 61 29.07 14.01 -2.70
CA PHE A 61 30.42 14.05 -3.26
C PHE A 61 30.47 14.18 -4.80
N GLU A 62 29.59 13.51 -5.55
CA GLU A 62 29.53 13.57 -7.02
C GLU A 62 28.96 14.88 -7.56
N SER A 63 28.15 15.58 -6.76
CA SER A 63 27.70 16.93 -7.08
C SER A 63 28.79 17.96 -6.84
N ILE A 64 29.59 17.82 -5.78
CA ILE A 64 30.73 18.70 -5.47
C ILE A 64 31.79 18.64 -6.58
N MET A 65 32.10 17.45 -7.09
CA MET A 65 33.15 17.26 -8.10
C MET A 65 32.81 17.81 -9.49
N ARG A 66 31.55 18.16 -9.78
CA ARG A 66 31.13 18.70 -11.09
C ARG A 66 31.33 20.21 -11.24
N ASP A 67 31.47 20.94 -10.13
CA ASP A 67 31.50 22.41 -10.11
C ASP A 67 32.90 23.02 -9.84
N ILE A 68 33.97 22.21 -9.76
CA ILE A 68 35.34 22.66 -9.42
C ILE A 68 36.09 23.30 -10.63
N GLY A 69 35.42 23.55 -11.75
CA GLY A 69 36.05 24.03 -12.99
C GLY A 69 35.59 25.41 -13.49
N GLY A 70 35.84 26.49 -12.76
CA GLY A 70 35.73 27.86 -13.31
C GLY A 70 35.65 28.98 -12.26
N PRO A 71 36.31 30.14 -12.48
CA PRO A 71 36.33 31.23 -11.51
C PRO A 71 35.05 32.08 -11.65
N GLU A 72 34.47 32.44 -10.51
CA GLU A 72 33.46 33.48 -10.24
C GLU A 72 32.20 32.95 -9.49
N SER A 73 32.31 33.06 -8.17
CA SER A 73 31.25 33.12 -7.14
C SER A 73 29.90 32.47 -7.48
N ARG A 74 29.84 31.15 -7.34
CA ARG A 74 28.59 30.42 -7.08
C ARG A 74 28.71 29.73 -5.73
N PRO A 75 27.62 29.62 -4.95
CA PRO A 75 27.68 29.05 -3.60
C PRO A 75 28.37 27.67 -3.66
N LEU A 76 29.45 27.53 -2.88
CA LEU A 76 30.36 26.37 -2.86
C LEU A 76 29.65 25.03 -2.55
N VAL A 77 28.40 25.09 -2.10
CA VAL A 77 27.55 23.93 -1.84
C VAL A 77 26.15 24.27 -2.35
N LYS A 78 25.77 23.72 -3.50
CA LYS A 78 24.34 23.60 -3.83
C LYS A 78 23.84 22.39 -3.06
N GLU A 79 23.11 22.61 -1.96
CA GLU A 79 22.50 21.53 -1.18
C GLU A 79 21.49 20.80 -2.05
N VAL A 80 21.92 19.70 -2.65
CA VAL A 80 21.06 18.79 -3.39
C VAL A 80 20.33 17.95 -2.36
N CYS A 81 19.00 18.04 -2.34
CA CYS A 81 18.19 17.22 -1.46
C CYS A 81 18.42 15.73 -1.79
N THR A 82 18.78 14.94 -0.78
CA THR A 82 19.01 13.49 -0.94
C THR A 82 17.77 12.73 -1.41
N THR A 83 16.59 13.29 -1.16
CA THR A 83 15.29 12.70 -1.51
C THR A 83 14.75 13.23 -2.86
N CYS A 84 14.84 14.53 -3.08
CA CYS A 84 14.23 15.23 -4.23
C CYS A 84 15.21 15.56 -5.36
N GLY A 85 16.51 15.35 -5.13
CA GLY A 85 17.58 15.78 -6.01
C GLY A 85 17.62 17.30 -6.23
N ASN A 86 18.08 17.70 -7.42
CA ASN A 86 18.33 19.10 -7.78
C ASN A 86 17.01 19.82 -8.13
N HIS A 87 16.42 20.46 -7.14
CA HIS A 87 15.20 21.26 -7.30
C HIS A 87 15.42 22.67 -6.72
N ASP A 88 14.55 23.61 -7.09
CA ASP A 88 14.53 24.94 -6.47
C ASP A 88 13.80 24.85 -5.12
N SER A 89 14.49 25.20 -4.03
CA SER A 89 13.95 25.14 -2.67
C SER A 89 12.80 26.13 -2.45
N ASN A 90 12.71 27.19 -3.27
CA ASN A 90 11.61 28.15 -3.24
C ASN A 90 10.42 27.72 -4.12
N GLU A 91 10.56 26.65 -4.91
CA GLU A 91 9.48 26.16 -5.75
C GLU A 91 8.30 25.69 -4.88
N ARG A 92 7.11 26.13 -5.28
CA ARG A 92 5.86 25.79 -4.59
C ARG A 92 5.01 24.88 -5.47
N THR A 93 4.39 23.91 -4.84
CA THR A 93 3.49 22.94 -5.47
C THR A 93 2.11 23.05 -4.85
N TRP A 94 1.08 23.00 -5.68
CA TRP A 94 -0.29 22.80 -5.21
C TRP A 94 -0.52 21.33 -4.93
N MET A 95 -1.00 21.03 -3.72
CA MET A 95 -1.33 19.68 -3.30
C MET A 95 -2.73 19.68 -2.67
N MET A 96 -3.53 18.70 -3.06
CA MET A 96 -4.74 18.34 -2.34
C MET A 96 -4.34 17.39 -1.21
N PHE A 97 -4.73 17.70 0.01
CA PHE A 97 -4.37 16.90 1.18
C PHE A 97 -5.34 15.72 1.33
N PRO A 98 -4.85 14.47 1.36
CA PRO A 98 -5.73 13.31 1.44
C PRO A 98 -6.58 13.35 2.72
N GLY A 99 -7.87 13.02 2.60
CA GLY A 99 -8.82 13.02 3.72
C GLY A 99 -9.30 14.41 4.15
N THR A 100 -8.86 15.47 3.48
CA THR A 100 -9.36 16.84 3.70
C THR A 100 -9.70 17.46 2.35
N ASP A 101 -10.85 18.11 2.20
CA ASP A 101 -11.21 18.82 0.96
C ASP A 101 -10.42 20.14 0.79
N LEU A 102 -9.15 20.14 1.21
CA LEU A 102 -8.27 21.29 1.27
C LEU A 102 -7.17 21.16 0.22
N ILE A 103 -7.01 22.23 -0.54
CA ILE A 103 -5.90 22.41 -1.48
C ILE A 103 -4.98 23.47 -0.91
N GLY A 104 -3.71 23.14 -0.72
CA GLY A 104 -2.71 24.05 -0.19
C GLY A 104 -1.52 24.21 -1.11
N ARG A 105 -0.90 25.40 -1.04
CA ARG A 105 0.37 25.68 -1.72
C ARG A 105 1.52 25.41 -0.75
N ILE A 106 2.24 24.33 -0.97
CA ILE A 106 3.33 23.87 -0.10
C ILE A 106 4.67 23.88 -0.83
N PRO A 107 5.82 23.86 -0.11
CA PRO A 107 7.12 23.67 -0.75
C PRO A 107 7.19 22.39 -1.59
N PHE A 108 7.97 22.42 -2.68
CA PHE A 108 8.23 21.24 -3.53
C PHE A 108 8.64 20.02 -2.71
N HIS A 109 9.65 20.19 -1.84
CA HIS A 109 10.18 19.13 -1.02
C HIS A 109 9.11 18.53 -0.10
N ALA A 110 8.26 19.36 0.50
CA ALA A 110 7.17 18.90 1.35
C ALA A 110 6.17 18.03 0.56
N ALA A 111 5.76 18.46 -0.65
CA ALA A 111 4.86 17.68 -1.49
C ALA A 111 5.48 16.31 -1.88
N HIS A 112 6.76 16.30 -2.23
CA HIS A 112 7.45 15.05 -2.58
C HIS A 112 7.56 14.10 -1.38
N THR A 113 7.98 14.59 -0.21
CA THR A 113 8.13 13.79 1.01
C THR A 113 6.80 13.21 1.47
N ILE A 114 5.72 14.01 1.48
CA ILE A 114 4.37 13.53 1.85
C ILE A 114 3.95 12.38 0.92
N LEU A 115 4.07 12.57 -0.40
CA LEU A 115 3.70 11.55 -1.36
C LEU A 115 4.56 10.29 -1.26
N GLU A 116 5.85 10.40 -0.92
CA GLU A 116 6.71 9.23 -0.69
C GLU A 116 6.35 8.47 0.59
N THR A 117 6.06 9.18 1.68
CA THR A 117 5.58 8.58 2.93
C THR A 117 4.23 7.88 2.72
N ASP A 118 3.29 8.55 2.06
CA ASP A 118 1.98 7.96 1.73
C ASP A 118 2.14 6.73 0.82
N GLN A 119 3.03 6.79 -0.17
CA GLN A 119 3.31 5.65 -1.04
C GLN A 119 3.81 4.43 -0.24
N ALA A 120 4.73 4.64 0.70
CA ALA A 120 5.25 3.57 1.55
C ALA A 120 4.16 3.01 2.49
N GLN A 121 3.31 3.87 3.03
CA GLN A 121 2.19 3.49 3.88
C GLN A 121 1.16 2.66 3.09
N LEU A 122 0.78 3.10 1.89
CA LEU A 122 -0.13 2.35 1.00
C LEU A 122 0.42 0.97 0.62
N ASP A 123 1.73 0.85 0.40
CA ASP A 123 2.37 -0.44 0.11
C ASP A 123 2.35 -1.38 1.32
N PHE A 124 2.50 -0.84 2.53
CA PHE A 124 2.35 -1.60 3.78
C PHE A 124 0.89 -2.04 3.99
N ASP A 125 -0.06 -1.13 3.84
CA ASP A 125 -1.49 -1.40 4.04
C ASP A 125 -2.03 -2.38 3.02
N ALA A 126 -1.57 -2.34 1.77
CA ALA A 126 -1.90 -3.33 0.75
C ALA A 126 -1.46 -4.75 1.16
N LYS A 127 -0.24 -4.91 1.69
CA LYS A 127 0.25 -6.21 2.16
C LYS A 127 -0.56 -6.69 3.37
N ARG A 128 -0.89 -5.79 4.30
CA ARG A 128 -1.72 -6.10 5.46
C ARG A 128 -3.13 -6.56 5.05
N LEU A 129 -3.78 -5.85 4.13
CA LEU A 129 -5.09 -6.21 3.60
C LEU A 129 -5.06 -7.56 2.85
N GLN A 130 -4.03 -7.83 2.06
CA GLN A 130 -3.88 -9.12 1.39
C GLN A 130 -3.77 -10.28 2.39
N SER A 131 -3.03 -10.10 3.48
CA SER A 131 -2.95 -11.10 4.55
C SER A 131 -4.31 -11.32 5.22
N TYR A 132 -5.02 -10.24 5.54
CA TYR A 132 -6.37 -10.29 6.12
C TYR A 132 -7.38 -10.99 5.19
N MET A 133 -7.36 -10.69 3.90
CA MET A 133 -8.23 -11.35 2.92
C MET A 133 -7.96 -12.85 2.82
N LYS A 134 -6.68 -13.27 2.86
CA LYS A 134 -6.32 -14.69 2.86
C LYS A 134 -6.84 -15.41 4.09
N GLU A 135 -6.75 -14.78 5.26
CA GLU A 135 -7.27 -15.32 6.52
C GLU A 135 -8.79 -15.49 6.47
N LYS A 136 -9.54 -14.45 6.07
CA LYS A 136 -11.00 -14.52 5.96
C LYS A 136 -11.46 -15.52 4.91
N SER A 137 -10.77 -15.58 3.77
CA SER A 137 -11.03 -16.58 2.74
C SER A 137 -10.78 -18.01 3.23
N LEU A 138 -9.76 -18.23 4.07
CA LEU A 138 -9.51 -19.54 4.67
C LEU A 138 -10.63 -19.93 5.63
N LEU A 139 -11.08 -19.02 6.49
CA LEU A 139 -12.18 -19.26 7.44
C LEU A 139 -13.47 -19.66 6.73
N ILE A 140 -13.86 -18.92 5.69
CA ILE A 140 -15.04 -19.22 4.87
C ILE A 140 -14.88 -20.59 4.16
N SER A 141 -13.68 -20.88 3.68
CA SER A 141 -13.35 -22.17 3.05
C SER A 141 -13.45 -23.35 4.02
N GLU A 142 -12.99 -23.20 5.26
CA GLU A 142 -13.07 -24.23 6.30
C GLU A 142 -14.53 -24.56 6.66
N ARG A 143 -15.43 -23.57 6.60
CA ARG A 143 -16.88 -23.77 6.78
C ARG A 143 -17.59 -24.38 5.56
N GLY A 144 -16.87 -24.63 4.47
CA GLY A 144 -17.42 -25.31 3.27
C GLY A 144 -18.26 -24.43 2.35
N ALA A 145 -18.22 -23.11 2.52
CA ALA A 145 -19.06 -22.16 1.78
C ALA A 145 -18.51 -21.78 0.39
N ILE A 146 -17.29 -22.21 0.02
CA ILE A 146 -16.69 -21.92 -1.28
C ILE A 146 -16.99 -23.10 -2.22
N ALA A 147 -17.92 -22.89 -3.16
CA ALA A 147 -18.61 -23.93 -3.92
C ALA A 147 -17.72 -24.84 -4.82
N ASP A 148 -16.44 -24.53 -5.02
CA ASP A 148 -15.58 -25.21 -6.01
C ASP A 148 -14.31 -25.83 -5.43
N ARG A 149 -14.17 -25.91 -4.10
CA ARG A 149 -12.99 -26.52 -3.45
C ARG A 149 -13.43 -27.43 -2.30
N ILE A 150 -12.86 -28.63 -2.24
CA ILE A 150 -12.99 -29.51 -1.06
C ILE A 150 -12.51 -28.70 0.14
N SER A 151 -13.36 -28.55 1.17
CA SER A 151 -13.00 -27.75 2.33
C SER A 151 -11.75 -28.33 3.00
N PRO A 152 -10.81 -27.50 3.47
CA PRO A 152 -9.62 -27.99 4.17
C PRO A 152 -9.99 -28.88 5.37
N GLY A 153 -11.12 -28.61 6.03
CA GLY A 153 -11.64 -29.45 7.10
C GLY A 153 -12.00 -30.87 6.65
N VAL A 154 -12.63 -31.03 5.48
CA VAL A 154 -12.92 -32.35 4.89
C VAL A 154 -11.63 -33.08 4.52
N LEU A 155 -10.65 -32.39 3.91
CA LEU A 155 -9.33 -32.97 3.63
C LEU A 155 -8.61 -33.44 4.89
N LYS A 156 -8.57 -32.62 5.95
CA LYS A 156 -7.98 -32.98 7.25
C LYS A 156 -8.68 -34.21 7.84
N SER A 157 -10.01 -34.27 7.73
CA SER A 157 -10.80 -35.40 8.23
C SER A 157 -10.50 -36.68 7.47
N LEU A 158 -10.38 -36.62 6.14
CA LEU A 158 -10.01 -37.77 5.31
C LEU A 158 -8.61 -38.32 5.65
N ILE A 159 -7.65 -37.44 5.94
CA ILE A 159 -6.29 -37.84 6.34
C ILE A 159 -6.27 -38.42 7.76
N ALA A 160 -7.15 -37.95 8.64
CA ALA A 160 -7.24 -38.40 10.04
C ALA A 160 -7.99 -39.73 10.22
N LEU A 161 -8.62 -40.28 9.17
CA LEU A 161 -9.26 -41.59 9.21
C LEU A 161 -8.19 -42.69 9.29
N SER A 162 -7.91 -43.15 10.50
CA SER A 162 -7.16 -44.38 10.76
C SER A 162 -8.14 -45.54 10.85
N ASP A 163 -7.95 -46.55 10.00
CA ASP A 163 -8.70 -47.81 10.07
C ASP A 163 -8.26 -48.55 11.34
N LYS A 164 -9.11 -48.53 12.37
CA LYS A 164 -8.85 -49.31 13.58
C LYS A 164 -9.21 -50.78 13.27
N PRO A 165 -8.27 -51.73 13.39
CA PRO A 165 -8.59 -53.14 13.19
C PRO A 165 -9.68 -53.57 14.20
N LYS A 166 -10.70 -54.28 13.70
CA LYS A 166 -11.76 -54.90 14.50
C LYS A 166 -11.22 -55.99 15.42
#